data_AF-A0A329HE65-F1
#
_entry.id   AF-A0A329HE65-F1
#
_cell.length_a   1.000
_cell.length_b   1.000
_cell.length_c   1.000
_cell.angle_alpha   90.00
_cell.angle_beta   90.00
_cell.angle_gamma   90.00
#
_symmetry.space_group_name_H-M   'P 1'
#
loop_
_entity.id
_entity.type
_entity.pdbx_description
1 polymer ?
#
loop_
_entity_poly.entity_id
_entity_poly.type
_entity_poly.pdbx_seq_one_letter_code
_entity_poly.pdbx_strand_id
1 'polypeptide(L)'
;MLQHYEVPSFESDLNRALGRLNNENRIITTPWSRIVRGLGLGQYPIPFCETLSGWIQDAFDELKVKTESQNNYTHFSSLLCDFICLLIQPGKTLEPQVRLDYISNLLFLINNEADPYRRIMQYTITIDALAKLNINLFDVLEKSVDLSGLLFNTVHQIKSNDIHDENSGKHGDYEKLSAYTSVFFALASCGKSSLSITRRQNHVESALSLLNNIPSPFFRGRGGSMLFSAISVMGLEPVLKEEVGDAIIHTLDYLDRADTIGINPSFPQPMSPAFVKIYPLLTMLNAIAVTGERQALHFRQDRLRQARDLLEALTPVEQTHMGLYYIMAVYNLGLIEQEQAHIDALVETLAGTAANIDPSENYFLHGIACSYVLETALITGRKDLITDRLTSRLAESFATMDKCVVDEINRPYPFAYALTMLGEAGQARKMFEPSTCYGDQSATSWVIANLTQVKDGADGRLYMLNHALINLMLRMRGHDRSAEKAYGNVVF
;
A
#
# COMPACT_ATOMS: atom_id res chain seq x y z
N MET A 1 31.46 -10.46 -42.56
CA MET A 1 31.05 -9.25 -41.80
C MET A 1 30.01 -9.70 -40.79
N LEU A 2 30.46 -9.91 -39.55
CA LEU A 2 29.58 -10.22 -38.42
C LEU A 2 28.83 -8.94 -38.08
N GLN A 3 27.52 -8.92 -38.28
CA GLN A 3 26.66 -7.87 -37.74
C GLN A 3 26.65 -8.03 -36.22
N HIS A 4 27.21 -7.04 -35.53
CA HIS A 4 27.00 -6.86 -34.10
C HIS A 4 25.51 -6.70 -33.86
N TYR A 5 24.87 -7.73 -33.31
CA TYR A 5 23.65 -7.54 -32.55
C TYR A 5 24.04 -6.78 -31.28
N GLU A 6 23.71 -5.50 -31.23
CA GLU A 6 23.67 -4.76 -29.97
C GLU A 6 22.66 -5.47 -29.07
N VAL A 7 23.17 -6.12 -28.02
CA VAL A 7 22.35 -6.52 -26.88
C VAL A 7 21.79 -5.21 -26.30
N PRO A 8 20.46 -5.05 -26.14
CA PRO A 8 19.90 -3.86 -25.53
C PRO A 8 20.59 -3.61 -24.19
N SER A 9 21.15 -2.42 -23.98
CA SER A 9 21.75 -2.10 -22.68
C SER A 9 20.64 -2.05 -21.63
N PHE A 10 20.91 -2.65 -20.47
CA PHE A 10 20.05 -2.65 -19.29
C PHE A 10 19.58 -1.22 -18.92
N GLU A 11 20.46 -0.24 -19.10
CA GLU A 11 20.22 1.19 -18.92
C GLU A 11 19.00 1.71 -19.68
N SER A 12 18.83 1.27 -20.92
CA SER A 12 17.76 1.70 -21.81
C SER A 12 16.40 1.09 -21.43
N ASP A 13 16.39 0.04 -20.61
CA ASP A 13 15.20 -0.68 -20.18
C ASP A 13 14.73 -0.26 -18.78
N LEU A 14 15.65 -0.02 -17.84
CA LEU A 14 15.32 0.48 -16.49
C LEU A 14 14.65 1.86 -16.53
N ASN A 15 15.32 2.86 -17.13
CA ASN A 15 14.78 4.22 -17.23
C ASN A 15 13.47 4.27 -18.00
N ARG A 16 13.34 3.43 -19.03
CA ARG A 16 12.11 3.31 -19.82
C ARG A 16 10.98 2.65 -19.03
N ALA A 17 11.27 1.65 -18.21
CA ALA A 17 10.28 0.99 -17.36
C ALA A 17 9.77 1.96 -16.27
N LEU A 18 10.69 2.62 -15.57
CA LEU A 18 10.37 3.62 -14.55
C LEU A 18 9.64 4.84 -15.15
N GLY A 19 10.00 5.25 -16.37
CA GLY A 19 9.34 6.32 -17.12
C GLY A 19 7.89 6.06 -17.49
N ARG A 20 7.42 4.81 -17.41
CA ARG A 20 6.01 4.44 -17.67
C ARG A 20 5.13 4.49 -16.42
N LEU A 21 5.73 4.66 -15.24
CA LEU A 21 4.97 4.78 -13.99
C LEU A 21 4.24 6.11 -13.96
N ASN A 22 2.95 6.08 -13.65
CA ASN A 22 2.22 7.31 -13.33
C ASN A 22 2.62 7.81 -11.93
N ASN A 23 2.20 9.02 -11.58
CA ASN A 23 2.57 9.63 -10.31
C ASN A 23 1.97 8.91 -9.08
N GLU A 24 0.77 8.32 -9.18
CA GLU A 24 0.21 7.50 -8.10
C GLU A 24 1.14 6.32 -7.76
N ASN A 25 1.61 5.61 -8.79
CA ASN A 25 2.55 4.51 -8.65
C ASN A 25 3.91 4.96 -8.10
N ARG A 26 4.34 6.19 -8.39
CA ARG A 26 5.62 6.74 -7.91
C ARG A 26 5.54 7.20 -6.45
N ILE A 27 4.36 7.63 -5.99
CA ILE A 27 4.13 8.10 -4.62
C ILE A 27 3.78 6.92 -3.71
N ILE A 28 2.91 6.03 -4.17
CA ILE A 28 2.39 4.87 -3.43
C ILE A 28 2.91 3.60 -4.12
N THR A 29 4.23 3.38 -4.05
CA THR A 29 4.84 2.36 -4.91
C THR A 29 4.66 0.93 -4.41
N THR A 30 4.82 0.69 -3.11
CA THR A 30 4.95 -0.68 -2.57
C THR A 30 3.62 -1.31 -2.15
N PRO A 31 3.51 -2.66 -2.11
CA PRO A 31 2.32 -3.38 -1.68
C PRO A 31 1.94 -3.07 -0.24
N TRP A 32 2.88 -2.62 0.61
CA TRP A 32 2.55 -2.32 2.00
C TRP A 32 1.46 -1.26 2.13
N SER A 33 1.53 -0.16 1.37
CA SER A 33 0.51 0.89 1.42
C SER A 33 -0.83 0.40 0.86
N ARG A 34 -0.82 -0.39 -0.22
CA ARG A 34 -2.02 -0.98 -0.81
C ARG A 34 -2.69 -1.96 0.14
N ILE A 35 -1.92 -2.91 0.68
CA ILE A 35 -2.45 -4.05 1.43
C ILE A 35 -2.74 -3.70 2.89
N VAL A 36 -1.87 -2.94 3.55
CA VAL A 36 -2.04 -2.60 4.98
C VAL A 36 -2.97 -1.41 5.17
N ARG A 37 -2.96 -0.45 4.24
CA ARG A 37 -3.70 0.83 4.39
C ARG A 37 -4.82 1.03 3.37
N GLY A 38 -4.97 0.17 2.37
CA GLY A 38 -5.97 0.37 1.32
C GLY A 38 -5.68 1.59 0.43
N LEU A 39 -4.44 2.09 0.41
CA LEU A 39 -4.06 3.27 -0.36
C LEU A 39 -3.53 2.86 -1.73
N GLY A 40 -4.05 3.46 -2.80
CA GLY A 40 -3.61 3.18 -4.17
C GLY A 40 -4.06 1.81 -4.69
N LEU A 41 -5.25 1.35 -4.30
CA LEU A 41 -5.82 0.13 -4.85
C LEU A 41 -6.14 0.32 -6.33
N GLY A 42 -6.00 -0.74 -7.13
CA GLY A 42 -6.28 -0.67 -8.56
C GLY A 42 -5.10 -0.15 -9.41
N GLN A 43 -3.89 -0.03 -8.88
CA GLN A 43 -2.73 0.33 -9.72
C GLN A 43 -2.51 -0.69 -10.85
N TYR A 44 -1.95 -0.24 -11.97
CA TYR A 44 -1.72 -1.05 -13.18
C TYR A 44 -3.02 -1.68 -13.73
N PRO A 45 -3.94 -0.86 -14.29
CA PRO A 45 -5.20 -1.36 -14.82
C PRO A 45 -4.97 -2.39 -15.93
N ILE A 46 -5.90 -3.32 -16.07
CA ILE A 46 -5.94 -4.39 -17.07
C ILE A 46 -7.35 -4.47 -17.68
N PRO A 47 -7.51 -5.11 -18.84
CA PRO A 47 -8.84 -5.42 -19.39
C PRO A 47 -9.69 -6.26 -18.43
N PHE A 48 -11.00 -6.11 -18.54
CA PHE A 48 -11.96 -6.92 -17.80
C PHE A 48 -11.79 -8.42 -18.11
N CYS A 49 -11.83 -9.26 -17.07
CA CYS A 49 -11.73 -10.71 -17.17
C CYS A 49 -12.84 -11.37 -16.36
N GLU A 50 -13.82 -11.96 -17.06
CA GLU A 50 -15.00 -12.58 -16.45
C GLU A 50 -14.63 -13.70 -15.46
N THR A 51 -13.65 -14.54 -15.83
CA THR A 51 -13.16 -15.62 -14.98
C THR A 51 -12.57 -15.09 -13.67
N LEU A 52 -11.71 -14.06 -13.75
CA LEU A 52 -11.09 -13.47 -12.56
C LEU A 52 -12.14 -12.76 -11.68
N SER A 53 -13.12 -12.08 -12.29
CA SER A 53 -14.22 -11.49 -11.50
C SER A 53 -15.04 -12.56 -10.78
N GLY A 54 -15.33 -13.70 -11.43
CA GLY A 54 -16.02 -14.82 -10.82
C GLY A 54 -15.26 -15.39 -9.61
N TRP A 55 -13.96 -15.65 -9.78
CA TRP A 55 -13.11 -16.12 -8.68
C TRP A 55 -13.07 -15.17 -7.47
N ILE A 56 -13.07 -13.86 -7.71
CA ILE A 56 -13.11 -12.87 -6.62
C ILE A 56 -14.45 -12.92 -5.88
N GLN A 57 -15.56 -13.05 -6.62
CA GLN A 57 -16.89 -13.15 -6.03
C GLN A 57 -17.06 -14.44 -5.22
N ASP A 58 -16.61 -15.57 -5.77
CA ASP A 58 -16.59 -16.86 -5.07
C ASP A 58 -15.79 -16.78 -3.76
N ALA A 59 -14.61 -16.15 -3.79
CA ALA A 59 -13.79 -15.95 -2.60
C ALA A 59 -14.50 -15.11 -1.52
N PHE A 60 -15.25 -14.07 -1.90
CA PHE A 60 -16.05 -13.31 -0.93
C PHE A 60 -17.22 -14.11 -0.37
N ASP A 61 -17.86 -14.95 -1.17
CA ASP A 61 -18.93 -15.82 -0.68
C ASP A 61 -18.40 -16.88 0.30
N GLU A 62 -17.25 -17.48 0.00
CA GLU A 62 -16.54 -18.35 0.95
C GLU A 62 -16.18 -17.61 2.25
N LEU A 63 -15.69 -16.37 2.16
CA LEU A 63 -15.38 -15.55 3.34
C LEU A 63 -16.61 -15.21 4.18
N LYS A 64 -17.74 -14.86 3.55
CA LYS A 64 -19.02 -14.62 4.26
C LYS A 64 -19.48 -15.88 4.98
N VAL A 65 -19.36 -17.04 4.35
CA VAL A 65 -19.69 -18.33 4.99
C VAL A 65 -18.74 -18.60 6.16
N LYS A 66 -17.44 -18.44 5.96
CA LYS A 66 -16.40 -18.68 6.99
C LYS A 66 -16.55 -17.78 8.22
N THR A 67 -17.00 -16.55 8.01
CA THR A 67 -17.24 -15.55 9.07
C THR A 67 -18.67 -15.58 9.60
N GLU A 68 -19.50 -16.54 9.18
CA GLU A 68 -20.93 -16.64 9.53
C GLU A 68 -21.71 -15.34 9.25
N SER A 69 -21.26 -14.55 8.28
CA SER A 69 -21.78 -13.22 7.96
C SER A 69 -21.75 -12.22 9.14
N GLN A 70 -20.81 -12.38 10.07
CA GLN A 70 -20.64 -11.49 11.22
C GLN A 70 -19.58 -10.40 10.97
N ASN A 71 -18.72 -10.57 9.96
CA ASN A 71 -17.62 -9.65 9.69
C ASN A 71 -18.05 -8.49 8.77
N ASN A 72 -18.35 -7.34 9.36
CA ASN A 72 -18.80 -6.13 8.63
C ASN A 72 -17.81 -5.70 7.54
N TYR A 73 -16.50 -5.77 7.80
CA TYR A 73 -15.48 -5.37 6.83
C TYR A 73 -15.51 -6.23 5.56
N THR A 74 -15.76 -7.54 5.71
CA THR A 74 -15.91 -8.49 4.60
C THR A 74 -17.19 -8.21 3.81
N HIS A 75 -18.30 -7.91 4.48
CA HIS A 75 -19.55 -7.51 3.81
C HIS A 75 -19.38 -6.23 3.00
N PHE A 76 -18.76 -5.21 3.60
CA PHE A 76 -18.41 -3.96 2.93
C PHE A 76 -17.56 -4.23 1.68
N SER A 77 -16.50 -5.02 1.83
CA SER A 77 -15.54 -5.26 0.76
C SER A 77 -16.14 -6.05 -0.39
N SER A 78 -16.97 -7.05 -0.08
CA SER A 78 -17.73 -7.79 -1.08
C SER A 78 -18.70 -6.89 -1.83
N LEU A 79 -19.48 -6.08 -1.13
CA LEU A 79 -20.45 -5.17 -1.77
C LEU A 79 -19.75 -4.14 -2.68
N LEU A 80 -18.59 -3.65 -2.25
CA LEU A 80 -17.79 -2.74 -3.06
C LEU A 80 -17.26 -3.44 -4.31
N CYS A 81 -16.78 -4.68 -4.20
CA CYS A 81 -16.32 -5.45 -5.36
C CYS A 81 -17.44 -5.77 -6.34
N ASP A 82 -18.64 -6.12 -5.86
CA ASP A 82 -19.81 -6.32 -6.72
C ASP A 82 -20.18 -5.04 -7.46
N PHE A 83 -20.15 -3.91 -6.76
CA PHE A 83 -20.44 -2.62 -7.38
C PHE A 83 -19.38 -2.24 -8.42
N ILE A 84 -18.09 -2.41 -8.12
CA ILE A 84 -17.00 -2.20 -9.09
C ILE A 84 -17.21 -3.09 -10.31
N CYS A 85 -17.46 -4.39 -10.12
CA CYS A 85 -17.68 -5.37 -11.19
C CYS A 85 -18.81 -4.92 -12.14
N LEU A 86 -19.95 -4.52 -11.58
CA LEU A 86 -21.10 -4.00 -12.34
C LEU A 86 -20.76 -2.74 -13.15
N LEU A 87 -19.89 -1.86 -12.63
CA LEU A 87 -19.49 -0.62 -13.29
C LEU A 87 -18.45 -0.82 -14.40
N ILE A 88 -17.67 -1.90 -14.36
CA ILE A 88 -16.60 -2.19 -15.32
C ILE A 88 -16.98 -3.26 -16.36
N GLN A 89 -18.07 -3.99 -16.13
CA GLN A 89 -18.50 -5.06 -17.03
C GLN A 89 -18.81 -4.52 -18.44
N PRO A 90 -18.16 -5.05 -19.50
CA PRO A 90 -18.37 -4.59 -20.86
C PRO A 90 -19.83 -4.69 -21.31
N GLY A 91 -20.32 -3.65 -21.98
CA GLY A 91 -21.67 -3.64 -22.56
C GLY A 91 -22.81 -3.49 -21.56
N LYS A 92 -22.52 -3.33 -20.26
CA LYS A 92 -23.54 -3.04 -19.24
C LYS A 92 -23.48 -1.57 -18.84
N THR A 93 -24.67 -0.98 -18.74
CA THR A 93 -24.85 0.35 -18.14
C THR A 93 -25.69 0.17 -16.88
N LEU A 94 -25.19 0.68 -15.76
CA LEU A 94 -25.92 0.64 -14.50
C LEU A 94 -26.86 1.84 -14.39
N GLU A 95 -28.15 1.55 -14.16
CA GLU A 95 -29.18 2.56 -13.94
C GLU A 95 -28.81 3.49 -12.77
N PRO A 96 -29.08 4.81 -12.87
CA PRO A 96 -28.71 5.77 -11.83
C PRO A 96 -29.28 5.45 -10.45
N GLN A 97 -30.52 4.95 -10.38
CA GLN A 97 -31.13 4.58 -9.10
C GLN A 97 -30.40 3.40 -8.45
N VAL A 98 -30.12 2.34 -9.21
CA VAL A 98 -29.38 1.17 -8.70
C VAL A 98 -27.99 1.59 -8.20
N ARG A 99 -27.33 2.51 -8.92
CA ARG A 99 -26.05 3.09 -8.48
C ARG A 99 -26.16 3.77 -7.11
N LEU A 100 -27.20 4.57 -6.90
CA LEU A 100 -27.45 5.25 -5.61
C LEU A 100 -27.79 4.24 -4.50
N ASP A 101 -28.49 3.17 -4.82
CA ASP A 101 -28.82 2.10 -3.86
C ASP A 101 -27.53 1.39 -3.38
N TYR A 102 -26.62 1.06 -4.30
CA TYR A 102 -25.30 0.49 -3.95
C TYR A 102 -24.50 1.45 -3.06
N ILE A 103 -24.42 2.72 -3.42
CA ILE A 103 -23.73 3.74 -2.62
C ILE A 103 -24.35 3.84 -1.23
N SER A 104 -25.68 3.87 -1.13
CA SER A 104 -26.39 3.95 0.15
C SER A 104 -26.11 2.73 1.04
N ASN A 105 -26.11 1.53 0.46
CA ASN A 105 -25.82 0.29 1.18
C ASN A 105 -24.35 0.22 1.63
N LEU A 106 -23.41 0.70 0.81
CA LEU A 106 -22.00 0.84 1.21
C LEU A 106 -21.87 1.78 2.42
N LEU A 107 -22.45 2.98 2.33
CA LEU A 107 -22.43 3.95 3.42
C LEU A 107 -23.10 3.41 4.69
N PHE A 108 -24.16 2.61 4.56
CA PHE A 108 -24.77 1.93 5.69
C PHE A 108 -23.79 0.97 6.38
N LEU A 109 -23.10 0.10 5.64
CA LEU A 109 -22.10 -0.82 6.22
C LEU A 109 -20.93 -0.08 6.86
N ILE A 110 -20.45 0.98 6.21
CA ILE A 110 -19.37 1.83 6.75
C ILE A 110 -19.81 2.46 8.07
N ASN A 111 -21.00 3.07 8.14
CA ASN A 111 -21.48 3.73 9.35
C ASN A 111 -21.75 2.76 10.52
N ASN A 112 -21.93 1.46 10.24
CA ASN A 112 -22.06 0.42 11.26
C ASN A 112 -20.73 -0.21 11.68
N GLU A 113 -19.59 0.20 11.08
CA GLU A 113 -18.27 -0.21 11.56
C GLU A 113 -17.98 0.44 12.91
N ALA A 114 -17.75 -0.36 13.96
CA ALA A 114 -17.57 0.14 15.31
C ALA A 114 -16.22 0.84 15.51
N ASP A 115 -15.18 0.32 14.87
CA ASP A 115 -13.83 0.87 14.96
C ASP A 115 -13.68 2.12 14.08
N PRO A 116 -13.36 3.30 14.65
CA PRO A 116 -13.31 4.54 13.88
C PRO A 116 -12.18 4.55 12.85
N TYR A 117 -11.07 3.84 13.08
CA TYR A 117 -9.99 3.74 12.12
C TYR A 117 -10.40 2.90 10.91
N ARG A 118 -10.95 1.70 11.15
CA ARG A 118 -11.50 0.84 10.09
C ARG A 118 -12.58 1.55 9.29
N ARG A 119 -13.46 2.31 9.97
CA ARG A 119 -14.48 3.14 9.31
C ARG A 119 -13.87 4.16 8.34
N ILE A 120 -12.81 4.87 8.73
CA ILE A 120 -12.10 5.80 7.83
C ILE A 120 -11.45 5.05 6.66
N MET A 121 -10.86 3.89 6.88
CA MET A 121 -10.29 3.09 5.79
C MET A 121 -11.37 2.69 4.79
N GLN A 122 -12.52 2.20 5.23
CA GLN A 122 -13.63 1.85 4.32
C GLN A 122 -14.16 3.06 3.55
N TYR A 123 -14.31 4.22 4.21
CA TYR A 123 -14.67 5.47 3.56
C TYR A 123 -13.69 5.85 2.45
N THR A 124 -12.40 5.89 2.78
CA THR A 124 -11.35 6.35 1.86
C THR A 124 -11.13 5.38 0.71
N ILE A 125 -11.19 4.07 0.95
CA ILE A 125 -11.21 3.03 -0.09
C ILE A 125 -12.40 3.21 -1.03
N THR A 126 -13.60 3.47 -0.50
CA THR A 126 -14.80 3.70 -1.32
C THR A 126 -14.65 4.93 -2.20
N ILE A 127 -14.20 6.05 -1.60
CA ILE A 127 -14.01 7.31 -2.33
C ILE A 127 -12.99 7.14 -3.45
N ASP A 128 -11.83 6.56 -3.15
CA ASP A 128 -10.74 6.32 -4.10
C ASP A 128 -11.16 5.36 -5.23
N ALA A 129 -11.77 4.21 -4.89
CA ALA A 129 -12.24 3.25 -5.89
C ALA A 129 -13.28 3.86 -6.84
N LEU A 130 -14.21 4.66 -6.31
CA LEU A 130 -15.22 5.33 -7.13
C LEU A 130 -14.63 6.47 -7.95
N ALA A 131 -13.66 7.22 -7.42
CA ALA A 131 -12.94 8.25 -8.17
C ALA A 131 -12.22 7.66 -9.40
N LYS A 132 -11.53 6.51 -9.23
CA LYS A 132 -10.94 5.74 -10.35
C LYS A 132 -11.97 5.22 -11.35
N LEU A 133 -13.24 5.15 -10.96
CA LEU A 133 -14.38 4.81 -11.81
C LEU A 133 -15.16 6.04 -12.32
N ASN A 134 -14.60 7.25 -12.17
CA ASN A 134 -15.20 8.53 -12.56
C ASN A 134 -16.51 8.86 -11.83
N ILE A 135 -16.65 8.41 -10.59
CA ILE A 135 -17.77 8.72 -9.70
C ILE A 135 -17.22 9.51 -8.51
N ASN A 136 -17.50 10.81 -8.47
CA ASN A 136 -17.12 11.66 -7.34
C ASN A 136 -18.16 11.55 -6.22
N LEU A 137 -17.82 10.83 -5.15
CA LEU A 137 -18.77 10.59 -4.04
C LEU A 137 -19.19 11.89 -3.34
N PHE A 138 -18.32 12.90 -3.27
CA PHE A 138 -18.66 14.21 -2.71
C PHE A 138 -19.75 14.91 -3.53
N ASP A 139 -19.67 14.83 -4.86
CA ASP A 139 -20.67 15.44 -5.74
C ASP A 139 -22.01 14.67 -5.68
N VAL A 140 -21.96 13.34 -5.57
CA VAL A 140 -23.15 12.50 -5.43
C VAL A 140 -23.91 12.82 -4.14
N LEU A 141 -23.20 13.08 -3.04
CA LEU A 141 -23.80 13.26 -1.71
C LEU A 141 -24.02 14.72 -1.30
N GLU A 142 -23.57 15.71 -2.09
CA GLU A 142 -23.47 17.14 -1.73
C GLU A 142 -24.72 17.71 -1.04
N LYS A 143 -25.92 17.31 -1.46
CA LYS A 143 -27.21 17.81 -0.94
C LYS A 143 -27.75 17.06 0.28
N SER A 144 -27.13 15.95 0.64
CA SER A 144 -27.66 14.96 1.59
C SER A 144 -26.75 14.71 2.79
N VAL A 145 -25.43 14.76 2.60
CA VAL A 145 -24.45 14.42 3.65
C VAL A 145 -23.27 15.38 3.58
N ASP A 146 -22.91 16.00 4.70
CA ASP A 146 -21.61 16.66 4.86
C ASP A 146 -20.53 15.58 5.03
N LEU A 147 -20.08 15.03 3.90
CA LEU A 147 -19.10 13.95 3.89
C LEU A 147 -17.77 14.41 4.49
N SER A 148 -17.32 15.64 4.20
CA SER A 148 -16.08 16.19 4.79
C SER A 148 -16.15 16.26 6.31
N GLY A 149 -17.24 16.82 6.86
CA GLY A 149 -17.45 16.90 8.30
C GLY A 149 -17.50 15.52 8.93
N LEU A 150 -18.19 14.56 8.29
CA LEU A 150 -18.26 13.18 8.77
C LEU A 150 -16.89 12.48 8.83
N LEU A 151 -16.08 12.63 7.77
CA LEU A 151 -14.72 12.07 7.71
C LEU A 151 -13.86 12.65 8.83
N PHE A 152 -13.74 13.97 8.94
CA PHE A 152 -12.90 14.56 9.97
C PHE A 152 -13.42 14.28 11.38
N ASN A 153 -14.73 14.34 11.63
CA ASN A 153 -15.29 13.97 12.94
C ASN A 153 -14.99 12.52 13.32
N THR A 154 -14.96 11.60 12.35
CA THR A 154 -14.60 10.19 12.60
C THR A 154 -13.10 10.05 12.87
N VAL A 155 -12.24 10.79 12.16
CA VAL A 155 -10.79 10.85 12.47
C VAL A 155 -10.57 11.30 13.92
N HIS A 156 -11.31 12.30 14.41
CA HIS A 156 -11.15 12.80 15.78
C HIS A 156 -11.50 11.77 16.86
N GLN A 157 -12.37 10.78 16.55
CA GLN A 157 -12.76 9.69 17.46
C GLN A 157 -11.65 8.66 17.67
N ILE A 158 -10.67 8.57 16.77
CA ILE A 158 -9.53 7.66 16.88
C ILE A 158 -8.68 8.09 18.09
N LYS A 159 -8.40 7.17 19.01
CA LYS A 159 -7.61 7.46 20.21
C LYS A 159 -6.13 7.21 19.99
N SER A 160 -5.29 7.88 20.79
CA SER A 160 -3.87 7.60 20.80
C SER A 160 -3.62 6.20 21.38
N ASN A 161 -2.71 5.44 20.77
CA ASN A 161 -2.39 4.06 21.18
C ASN A 161 -3.59 3.08 21.23
N ASP A 162 -4.63 3.28 20.39
CA ASP A 162 -5.79 2.37 20.35
C ASP A 162 -5.45 1.02 19.66
N ILE A 163 -4.43 1.00 18.79
CA ILE A 163 -3.87 -0.26 18.26
C ILE A 163 -3.30 -1.09 19.41
N HIS A 164 -3.96 -2.21 19.70
CA HIS A 164 -3.49 -3.20 20.66
C HIS A 164 -2.60 -4.24 19.97
N ASP A 165 -1.34 -3.86 19.72
CA ASP A 165 -0.32 -4.74 19.15
C ASP A 165 0.99 -4.73 19.97
N GLU A 166 2.01 -5.45 19.49
CA GLU A 166 3.35 -5.50 20.10
C GLU A 166 4.09 -4.16 20.12
N ASN A 167 3.54 -3.11 19.50
CA ASN A 167 4.07 -1.76 19.45
C ASN A 167 3.30 -0.76 20.34
N SER A 168 2.37 -1.23 21.18
CA SER A 168 1.66 -0.35 22.12
C SER A 168 2.62 0.55 22.92
N GLY A 169 2.33 1.86 22.92
CA GLY A 169 3.17 2.89 23.55
C GLY A 169 4.35 3.38 22.69
N LYS A 170 4.63 2.74 21.55
CA LYS A 170 5.70 3.15 20.62
C LYS A 170 5.19 3.94 19.43
N HIS A 171 3.92 3.76 19.05
CA HIS A 171 3.32 4.38 17.87
C HIS A 171 2.52 5.65 18.16
N GLY A 172 2.02 5.88 19.39
CA GLY A 172 1.30 7.10 19.75
C GLY A 172 0.12 7.39 18.81
N ASP A 173 0.10 8.59 18.23
CA ASP A 173 -0.93 9.06 17.29
C ASP A 173 -0.76 8.57 15.83
N TYR A 174 0.12 7.59 15.57
CA TYR A 174 0.41 7.09 14.22
C TYR A 174 -0.83 6.60 13.45
N GLU A 175 -1.80 5.99 14.13
CA GLU A 175 -3.05 5.55 13.50
C GLU A 175 -3.91 6.73 13.03
N LYS A 176 -4.09 7.73 13.90
CA LYS A 176 -4.80 8.98 13.57
C LYS A 176 -4.09 9.74 12.45
N LEU A 177 -2.76 9.80 12.45
CA LEU A 177 -1.96 10.36 11.36
C LEU A 177 -2.21 9.63 10.03
N SER A 178 -2.25 8.28 10.07
CA SER A 178 -2.54 7.45 8.89
C SER A 178 -3.96 7.68 8.37
N ALA A 179 -4.94 7.89 9.26
CA ALA A 179 -6.31 8.22 8.91
C ALA A 179 -6.42 9.59 8.22
N TYR A 180 -5.79 10.64 8.75
CA TYR A 180 -5.70 11.95 8.08
C TYR A 180 -5.09 11.84 6.69
N THR A 181 -3.96 11.14 6.58
CA THR A 181 -3.26 10.92 5.31
C THR A 181 -4.18 10.28 4.27
N SER A 182 -4.98 9.29 4.67
CA SER A 182 -5.92 8.60 3.78
C SER A 182 -7.08 9.51 3.35
N VAL A 183 -7.61 10.32 4.27
CA VAL A 183 -8.63 11.33 3.96
C VAL A 183 -8.10 12.37 2.98
N PHE A 184 -6.84 12.80 3.12
CA PHE A 184 -6.22 13.76 2.21
C PHE A 184 -6.04 13.22 0.80
N PHE A 185 -5.59 11.98 0.64
CA PHE A 185 -5.58 11.33 -0.68
C PHE A 185 -6.98 11.20 -1.28
N ALA A 186 -7.99 10.84 -0.48
CA ALA A 186 -9.38 10.75 -0.93
C ALA A 186 -9.94 12.12 -1.38
N LEU A 187 -9.67 13.18 -0.63
CA LEU A 187 -10.04 14.55 -1.01
C LEU A 187 -9.37 14.97 -2.32
N ALA A 188 -8.06 14.70 -2.45
CA ALA A 188 -7.31 15.05 -3.65
C ALA A 188 -7.87 14.33 -4.89
N SER A 189 -8.12 13.01 -4.78
CA SER A 189 -8.65 12.17 -5.87
C SER A 189 -10.00 12.66 -6.40
N CYS A 190 -10.80 13.30 -5.54
CA CYS A 190 -12.07 13.92 -5.90
C CYS A 190 -12.01 15.43 -6.21
N GLY A 191 -10.81 16.03 -6.24
CA GLY A 191 -10.64 17.48 -6.46
C GLY A 191 -11.25 18.35 -5.35
N LYS A 192 -11.28 17.84 -4.12
CA LYS A 192 -11.88 18.48 -2.94
C LYS A 192 -10.84 18.89 -1.88
N SER A 193 -9.58 19.08 -2.29
CA SER A 193 -8.48 19.48 -1.39
C SER A 193 -8.81 20.68 -0.51
N SER A 194 -9.58 21.65 -1.01
CA SER A 194 -10.00 22.84 -0.25
C SER A 194 -10.87 22.54 0.97
N LEU A 195 -11.47 21.35 1.09
CA LEU A 195 -12.21 20.94 2.28
C LEU A 195 -11.29 20.57 3.46
N SER A 196 -9.99 20.40 3.24
CA SER A 196 -9.01 20.15 4.31
C SER A 196 -8.67 21.40 5.13
N ILE A 197 -8.90 22.59 4.58
CA ILE A 197 -8.67 23.88 5.25
C ILE A 197 -9.93 24.73 5.13
N THR A 198 -10.65 24.88 6.24
CA THR A 198 -11.84 25.72 6.33
C THR A 198 -11.54 26.98 7.13
N ARG A 199 -12.44 27.97 7.08
CA ARG A 199 -12.34 29.17 7.94
C ARG A 199 -12.32 28.86 9.44
N ARG A 200 -12.81 27.69 9.85
CA ARG A 200 -12.93 27.31 11.27
C ARG A 200 -11.82 26.37 11.72
N GLN A 201 -11.24 25.60 10.79
CA GLN A 201 -10.33 24.52 11.13
C GLN A 201 -9.37 24.23 9.99
N ASN A 202 -8.08 24.14 10.34
CA ASN A 202 -7.02 23.66 9.48
C ASN A 202 -6.71 22.20 9.84
N HIS A 203 -7.24 21.25 9.06
CA HIS A 203 -7.01 19.83 9.32
C HIS A 203 -5.59 19.42 8.94
N VAL A 204 -4.94 20.13 8.01
CA VAL A 204 -3.55 19.89 7.62
C VAL A 204 -2.61 20.20 8.79
N GLU A 205 -2.77 21.37 9.41
CA GLU A 205 -2.04 21.76 10.63
C GLU A 205 -2.28 20.77 11.77
N SER A 206 -3.55 20.38 11.97
CA SER A 206 -3.92 19.36 12.97
C SER A 206 -3.16 18.06 12.74
N ALA A 207 -3.09 17.57 11.49
CA ALA A 207 -2.37 16.35 11.14
C ALA A 207 -0.85 16.49 11.33
N LEU A 208 -0.25 17.62 10.93
CA LEU A 208 1.18 17.90 11.13
C LEU A 208 1.55 17.89 12.62
N SER A 209 0.69 18.46 13.46
CA SER A 209 0.93 18.51 14.92
C SER A 209 1.02 17.12 15.57
N LEU A 210 0.33 16.11 15.02
CA LEU A 210 0.34 14.74 15.54
C LEU A 210 1.72 14.08 15.45
N LEU A 211 2.58 14.53 14.52
CA LEU A 211 3.94 14.00 14.40
C LEU A 211 4.71 14.11 15.72
N ASN A 212 4.45 15.17 16.50
CA ASN A 212 5.08 15.38 17.80
C ASN A 212 4.73 14.31 18.83
N ASN A 213 3.56 13.68 18.69
CA ASN A 213 3.02 12.67 19.60
C ASN A 213 3.37 11.24 19.19
N ILE A 214 4.18 11.03 18.14
CA ILE A 214 4.63 9.71 17.69
C ILE A 214 6.04 9.45 18.27
N PRO A 215 6.20 8.57 19.27
CA PRO A 215 7.47 8.44 20.01
C PRO A 215 8.58 7.75 19.23
N SER A 216 8.26 6.71 18.46
CA SER A 216 9.29 6.00 17.70
C SER A 216 9.68 6.79 16.44
N PRO A 217 10.99 7.02 16.19
CA PRO A 217 11.47 7.56 14.92
C PRO A 217 11.00 6.75 13.70
N PHE A 218 10.89 5.42 13.85
CA PHE A 218 10.41 4.53 12.79
C PHE A 218 9.00 4.89 12.32
N PHE A 219 8.05 5.00 13.27
CA PHE A 219 6.67 5.37 12.94
C PHE A 219 6.54 6.83 12.51
N ARG A 220 7.29 7.74 13.14
CA ARG A 220 7.25 9.17 12.82
C ARG A 220 7.72 9.44 11.39
N GLY A 221 8.85 8.86 10.97
CA GLY A 221 9.38 9.04 9.62
C GLY A 221 8.46 8.44 8.56
N ARG A 222 7.99 7.20 8.76
CA ARG A 222 7.08 6.53 7.80
C ARG A 222 5.73 7.23 7.68
N GLY A 223 5.13 7.61 8.81
CA GLY A 223 3.86 8.34 8.83
C GLY A 223 4.01 9.74 8.25
N GLY A 224 5.05 10.46 8.66
CA GLY A 224 5.36 11.80 8.17
C GLY A 224 5.57 11.84 6.66
N SER A 225 6.36 10.92 6.10
CA SER A 225 6.60 10.87 4.65
C SER A 225 5.32 10.72 3.83
N MET A 226 4.38 9.88 4.29
CA MET A 226 3.11 9.69 3.60
C MET A 226 2.19 10.91 3.76
N LEU A 227 2.17 11.53 4.95
CA LEU A 227 1.44 12.76 5.18
C LEU A 227 1.94 13.88 4.26
N PHE A 228 3.26 14.10 4.18
CA PHE A 228 3.85 15.14 3.33
C PHE A 228 3.54 14.91 1.86
N SER A 229 3.59 13.65 1.41
CA SER A 229 3.20 13.28 0.06
C SER A 229 1.72 13.57 -0.22
N ALA A 230 0.82 13.28 0.73
CA ALA A 230 -0.61 13.58 0.59
C ALA A 230 -0.89 15.09 0.54
N ILE A 231 -0.18 15.89 1.36
CA ILE A 231 -0.25 17.36 1.35
C ILE A 231 0.18 17.92 0.00
N SER A 232 1.26 17.37 -0.58
CA SER A 232 1.70 17.77 -1.91
C SER A 232 0.71 17.36 -3.01
N VAL A 233 0.16 16.15 -2.96
CA VAL A 233 -0.89 15.74 -3.91
C VAL A 233 -2.14 16.62 -3.82
N MET A 234 -2.42 17.20 -2.65
CA MET A 234 -3.49 18.20 -2.48
C MET A 234 -3.14 19.58 -3.06
N GLY A 235 -1.88 19.87 -3.40
CA GLY A 235 -1.37 21.17 -3.82
C GLY A 235 -1.21 22.17 -2.66
N LEU A 236 -0.89 21.67 -1.46
CA LEU A 236 -0.79 22.45 -0.21
C LEU A 236 0.63 22.43 0.37
N GLU A 237 1.65 22.25 -0.46
CA GLU A 237 3.07 22.22 -0.08
C GLU A 237 3.53 23.41 0.76
N PRO A 238 3.10 24.67 0.53
CA PRO A 238 3.54 25.81 1.33
C PRO A 238 3.30 25.64 2.84
N VAL A 239 2.23 24.93 3.23
CA VAL A 239 1.88 24.67 4.64
C VAL A 239 2.97 23.85 5.35
N LEU A 240 3.76 23.06 4.62
CA LEU A 240 4.88 22.29 5.19
C LEU A 240 6.01 23.18 5.74
N LYS A 241 6.07 24.45 5.34
CA LYS A 241 7.11 25.42 5.75
C LYS A 241 6.63 26.47 6.73
N GLU A 242 5.36 26.86 6.65
CA GLU A 242 4.88 28.11 7.25
C GLU A 242 4.40 27.98 8.70
N GLU A 243 3.72 26.89 9.06
CA GLU A 243 2.91 26.87 10.29
C GLU A 243 3.56 26.19 11.51
N VAL A 244 4.50 25.25 11.30
CA VAL A 244 5.15 24.47 12.41
C VAL A 244 6.69 24.54 12.34
N GLY A 245 7.24 25.36 11.45
CA GLY A 245 8.60 25.20 10.95
C GLY A 245 8.68 24.09 9.90
N ASP A 246 9.81 23.97 9.20
CA ASP A 246 9.98 23.01 8.10
C ASP A 246 9.77 21.56 8.59
N ALA A 247 8.58 21.00 8.33
CA ALA A 247 8.15 19.73 8.88
C ALA A 247 9.01 18.55 8.41
N ILE A 248 9.57 18.64 7.21
CA ILE A 248 10.50 17.66 6.65
C ILE A 248 11.81 17.69 7.43
N ILE A 249 12.38 18.88 7.63
CA ILE A 249 13.62 19.06 8.40
C ILE A 249 13.44 18.63 9.86
N HIS A 250 12.32 18.99 10.49
CA HIS A 250 12.01 18.54 11.86
C HIS A 250 11.91 17.02 11.96
N THR A 251 11.33 16.36 10.96
CA THR A 251 11.24 14.90 10.93
C THR A 251 12.62 14.26 10.73
N LEU A 252 13.44 14.78 9.82
CA LEU A 252 14.82 14.29 9.60
C LEU A 252 15.70 14.49 10.85
N ASP A 253 15.60 15.63 11.53
CA ASP A 253 16.26 15.86 12.82
C ASP A 253 15.86 14.82 13.88
N TYR A 254 14.59 14.43 13.89
CA TYR A 254 14.10 13.40 14.80
C TYR A 254 14.67 12.01 14.46
N LEU A 255 14.79 11.68 13.17
CA LEU A 255 15.43 10.44 12.71
C LEU A 255 16.92 10.40 13.10
N ASP A 256 17.64 11.52 13.01
CA ASP A 256 19.05 11.61 13.41
C ASP A 256 19.26 11.32 14.91
N ARG A 257 18.23 11.55 15.74
CA ARG A 257 18.26 11.31 17.19
C ARG A 257 17.77 9.92 17.58
N ALA A 258 17.55 9.01 16.63
CA ALA A 258 16.92 7.72 16.90
C ALA A 258 17.65 6.90 17.97
N ASP A 259 18.99 6.89 17.95
CA ASP A 259 19.79 6.16 18.95
C ASP A 259 19.70 6.79 20.34
N THR A 260 19.58 8.12 20.45
CA THR A 260 19.39 8.82 21.72
C THR A 260 17.97 8.65 22.27
N ILE A 261 16.97 8.61 21.39
CA ILE A 261 15.56 8.40 21.77
C ILE A 261 15.35 6.95 22.26
N GLY A 262 15.96 5.96 21.58
CA GLY A 262 15.95 4.57 22.04
C GLY A 262 14.61 3.84 21.96
N ILE A 263 13.59 4.41 21.29
CA ILE A 263 12.26 3.81 21.14
C ILE A 263 12.17 3.07 19.79
N ASN A 264 12.61 1.81 19.79
CA ASN A 264 12.60 0.95 18.61
C ASN A 264 11.27 0.20 18.44
N PRO A 265 10.78 0.02 17.20
CA PRO A 265 9.61 -0.81 16.92
C PRO A 265 9.86 -2.28 17.30
N SER A 266 8.77 -2.99 17.60
CA SER A 266 8.72 -4.44 17.72
C SER A 266 8.33 -5.04 16.37
N PHE A 267 8.96 -6.16 16.02
CA PHE A 267 8.63 -6.94 14.83
C PHE A 267 8.38 -8.40 15.20
N PRO A 268 7.58 -9.13 14.40
CA PRO A 268 7.34 -10.55 14.62
C PRO A 268 8.58 -11.44 14.53
N GLN A 269 9.57 -11.04 13.71
CA GLN A 269 10.89 -11.65 13.65
C GLN A 269 11.95 -10.60 13.98
N PRO A 270 13.12 -11.00 14.53
CA PRO A 270 14.23 -10.09 14.75
C PRO A 270 14.65 -9.40 13.45
N MET A 271 14.76 -8.07 13.51
CA MET A 271 15.23 -7.24 12.41
C MET A 271 16.55 -6.59 12.80
N SER A 272 17.41 -6.33 11.82
CA SER A 272 18.66 -5.62 12.01
C SER A 272 18.41 -4.17 12.48
N PRO A 273 19.34 -3.58 13.25
CA PRO A 273 19.27 -2.16 13.58
C PRO A 273 19.22 -1.26 12.34
N ALA A 274 19.85 -1.69 11.23
CA ALA A 274 19.82 -0.99 9.95
C ALA A 274 18.39 -0.92 9.38
N PHE A 275 17.60 -1.99 9.48
CA PHE A 275 16.21 -2.00 9.01
C PHE A 275 15.34 -0.93 9.68
N VAL A 276 15.51 -0.75 11.00
CA VAL A 276 14.78 0.26 11.79
C VAL A 276 15.09 1.69 11.31
N LYS A 277 16.31 1.93 10.82
CA LYS A 277 16.76 3.26 10.39
C LYS A 277 16.49 3.53 8.91
N ILE A 278 16.67 2.52 8.06
CA ILE A 278 16.60 2.70 6.61
C ILE A 278 15.16 2.92 6.14
N TYR A 279 14.19 2.19 6.68
CA TYR A 279 12.82 2.27 6.20
C TYR A 279 12.24 3.70 6.30
N PRO A 280 12.22 4.37 7.47
CA PRO A 280 11.77 5.75 7.54
C PRO A 280 12.62 6.72 6.70
N LEU A 281 13.92 6.45 6.51
CA LEU A 281 14.76 7.28 5.66
C LEU A 281 14.36 7.18 4.18
N LEU A 282 14.16 5.97 3.65
CA LEU A 282 13.80 5.79 2.23
C LEU A 282 12.42 6.39 1.92
N THR A 283 11.45 6.25 2.83
CA THR A 283 10.15 6.88 2.62
C THR A 283 10.25 8.40 2.70
N MET A 284 11.11 8.95 3.57
CA MET A 284 11.40 10.38 3.62
C MET A 284 12.12 10.88 2.36
N LEU A 285 13.07 10.13 1.79
CA LEU A 285 13.70 10.48 0.52
C LEU A 285 12.68 10.58 -0.62
N ASN A 286 11.70 9.66 -0.65
CA ASN A 286 10.60 9.76 -1.59
C ASN A 286 9.75 11.01 -1.35
N ALA A 287 9.40 11.31 -0.09
CA ALA A 287 8.64 12.52 0.25
C ALA A 287 9.38 13.82 -0.12
N ILE A 288 10.71 13.85 0.02
CA ILE A 288 11.56 14.98 -0.43
C ILE A 288 11.42 15.16 -1.95
N ALA A 289 11.43 14.07 -2.71
CA ALA A 289 11.22 14.12 -4.15
C ALA A 289 9.84 14.68 -4.51
N VAL A 290 8.79 14.14 -3.86
CA VAL A 290 7.39 14.53 -4.11
C VAL A 290 7.14 16.00 -3.78
N THR A 291 7.69 16.48 -2.67
CA THR A 291 7.50 17.86 -2.18
C THR A 291 8.44 18.88 -2.84
N GLY A 292 9.43 18.43 -3.61
CA GLY A 292 10.42 19.28 -4.26
C GLY A 292 11.48 19.87 -3.31
N GLU A 293 11.53 19.46 -2.03
CA GLU A 293 12.41 20.02 -1.00
C GLU A 293 13.86 19.48 -1.07
N ARG A 294 14.48 19.58 -2.25
CA ARG A 294 15.77 18.95 -2.57
C ARG A 294 16.91 19.32 -1.60
N GLN A 295 16.86 20.50 -0.97
CA GLN A 295 17.86 20.88 0.04
C GLN A 295 17.89 19.95 1.26
N ALA A 296 16.79 19.26 1.57
CA ALA A 296 16.72 18.31 2.68
C ALA A 296 17.61 17.07 2.46
N LEU A 297 18.02 16.78 1.22
CA LEU A 297 18.97 15.69 0.88
C LEU A 297 20.34 15.86 1.53
N HIS A 298 20.70 17.09 1.89
CA HIS A 298 22.00 17.42 2.49
C HIS A 298 21.86 17.98 3.90
N PHE A 299 20.69 17.87 4.51
CA PHE A 299 20.47 18.33 5.88
C PHE A 299 21.35 17.51 6.84
N ARG A 300 22.38 18.15 7.42
CA ARG A 300 23.43 17.61 8.32
C ARG A 300 24.35 16.54 7.74
N GLN A 301 23.86 15.72 6.82
CA GLN A 301 24.61 14.66 6.17
C GLN A 301 24.02 14.36 4.79
N ASP A 302 24.78 13.65 3.96
CA ASP A 302 24.32 13.13 2.68
C ASP A 302 23.35 11.98 2.91
N ARG A 303 22.06 12.23 2.66
CA ARG A 303 20.97 11.27 2.91
C ARG A 303 20.96 10.12 1.93
N LEU A 304 21.43 10.33 0.69
CA LEU A 304 21.52 9.25 -0.29
C LEU A 304 22.66 8.30 0.06
N ARG A 305 23.81 8.83 0.46
CA ARG A 305 24.91 8.01 0.99
C ARG A 305 24.50 7.25 2.24
N GLN A 306 23.84 7.92 3.19
CA GLN A 306 23.31 7.26 4.41
C GLN A 306 22.39 6.09 4.07
N ALA A 307 21.51 6.25 3.07
CA ALA A 307 20.62 5.19 2.64
C ALA A 307 21.36 3.98 2.05
N ARG A 308 22.42 4.21 1.25
CA ARG A 308 23.27 3.12 0.74
C ARG A 308 23.98 2.36 1.84
N ASP A 309 24.65 3.08 2.74
CA ASP A 309 25.41 2.48 3.83
C ASP A 309 24.48 1.61 4.71
N LEU A 310 23.24 2.06 4.94
CA LEU A 310 22.24 1.28 5.65
C LEU A 310 21.71 0.08 4.84
N LEU A 311 21.56 0.21 3.51
CA LEU A 311 21.07 -0.85 2.64
C LEU A 311 22.07 -2.02 2.58
N GLU A 312 23.36 -1.69 2.50
CA GLU A 312 24.45 -2.67 2.52
C GLU A 312 24.57 -3.38 3.88
N ALA A 313 24.15 -2.74 4.97
CA ALA A 313 24.17 -3.32 6.32
C ALA A 313 22.98 -4.26 6.62
N LEU A 314 21.99 -4.33 5.74
CA LEU A 314 20.85 -5.25 5.89
C LEU A 314 21.25 -6.70 5.62
N THR A 315 20.51 -7.63 6.22
CA THR A 315 20.58 -9.03 5.79
C THR A 315 20.02 -9.18 4.36
N PRO A 316 20.40 -10.22 3.60
CA PRO A 316 19.91 -10.39 2.22
C PRO A 316 18.38 -10.40 2.11
N VAL A 317 17.68 -11.06 3.03
CA VAL A 317 16.20 -11.09 3.02
C VAL A 317 15.63 -9.70 3.32
N GLU A 318 16.20 -8.95 4.25
CA GLU A 318 15.74 -7.58 4.52
C GLU A 318 15.93 -6.63 3.33
N GLN A 319 17.00 -6.80 2.55
CA GLN A 319 17.24 -6.02 1.34
C GLN A 319 16.08 -6.16 0.33
N THR A 320 15.42 -7.33 0.26
CA THR A 320 14.27 -7.49 -0.66
C THR A 320 13.11 -6.57 -0.31
N HIS A 321 12.94 -6.22 0.95
CA HIS A 321 11.85 -5.33 1.40
C HIS A 321 12.16 -3.86 1.14
N MET A 322 13.44 -3.47 1.21
CA MET A 322 13.87 -2.08 1.14
C MET A 322 14.37 -1.67 -0.25
N GLY A 323 14.78 -2.62 -1.08
CA GLY A 323 15.43 -2.34 -2.36
C GLY A 323 14.56 -1.53 -3.31
N LEU A 324 13.27 -1.86 -3.43
CA LEU A 324 12.35 -1.08 -4.26
C LEU A 324 12.15 0.35 -3.75
N TYR A 325 12.04 0.54 -2.42
CA TYR A 325 11.95 1.89 -1.85
C TYR A 325 13.17 2.74 -2.20
N TYR A 326 14.37 2.14 -2.17
CA TYR A 326 15.60 2.82 -2.56
C TYR A 326 15.59 3.19 -4.05
N ILE A 327 15.31 2.22 -4.94
CA ILE A 327 15.26 2.45 -6.39
C ILE A 327 14.28 3.57 -6.74
N MET A 328 13.08 3.54 -6.14
CA MET A 328 12.05 4.55 -6.38
C MET A 328 12.42 5.92 -5.83
N ALA A 329 13.02 5.99 -4.65
CA ALA A 329 13.48 7.25 -4.09
C ALA A 329 14.55 7.89 -5.01
N VAL A 330 15.55 7.11 -5.44
CA VAL A 330 16.60 7.61 -6.37
C VAL A 330 16.00 8.07 -7.69
N TYR A 331 15.09 7.28 -8.26
CA TYR A 331 14.41 7.63 -9.50
C TYR A 331 13.61 8.93 -9.36
N ASN A 332 12.81 9.04 -8.31
CA ASN A 332 11.98 10.21 -8.07
C ASN A 332 12.79 11.47 -7.76
N LEU A 333 13.99 11.34 -7.18
CA LEU A 333 14.92 12.45 -7.00
C LEU A 333 15.62 12.88 -8.31
N GLY A 334 15.45 12.12 -9.40
CA GLY A 334 16.15 12.35 -10.67
C GLY A 334 17.64 11.99 -10.61
N LEU A 335 18.02 11.03 -9.76
CA LEU A 335 19.41 10.65 -9.52
C LEU A 335 19.76 9.26 -10.07
N ILE A 336 18.89 8.68 -10.90
CA ILE A 336 19.02 7.31 -11.41
C ILE A 336 20.31 7.08 -12.21
N GLU A 337 20.72 8.05 -13.03
CA GLU A 337 21.96 7.98 -13.82
C GLU A 337 23.21 7.94 -12.93
N GLN A 338 23.18 8.62 -11.78
CA GLN A 338 24.30 8.69 -10.85
C GLN A 338 24.47 7.40 -10.04
N GLU A 339 23.37 6.69 -9.78
CA GLU A 339 23.34 5.48 -8.96
C GLU A 339 23.14 4.19 -9.77
N GLN A 340 23.17 4.28 -11.09
CA GLN A 340 22.79 3.17 -11.98
C GLN A 340 23.56 1.88 -11.67
N ALA A 341 24.90 1.94 -11.59
CA ALA A 341 25.71 0.75 -11.31
C ALA A 341 25.35 0.08 -9.97
N HIS A 342 24.97 0.88 -8.96
CA HIS A 342 24.52 0.36 -7.67
C HIS A 342 23.13 -0.26 -7.75
N ILE A 343 22.21 0.35 -8.50
CA ILE A 343 20.86 -0.18 -8.72
C ILE A 343 20.90 -1.49 -9.51
N ASP A 344 21.73 -1.58 -10.54
CA ASP A 344 21.90 -2.81 -11.33
C ASP A 344 22.40 -3.95 -10.44
N ALA A 345 23.43 -3.68 -9.63
CA ALA A 345 23.97 -4.65 -8.66
C ALA A 345 22.94 -5.05 -7.59
N LEU A 346 22.14 -4.09 -7.11
CA LEU A 346 21.07 -4.35 -6.16
C LEU A 346 20.02 -5.28 -6.77
N VAL A 347 19.52 -5.00 -7.98
CA VAL A 347 18.51 -5.83 -8.65
C VAL A 347 18.99 -7.28 -8.82
N GLU A 348 20.24 -7.48 -9.23
CA GLU A 348 20.85 -8.83 -9.30
C GLU A 348 20.96 -9.50 -7.93
N THR A 349 21.31 -8.75 -6.88
CA THR A 349 21.38 -9.26 -5.51
C THR A 349 20.00 -9.71 -5.01
N LEU A 350 18.95 -8.92 -5.28
CA LEU A 350 17.57 -9.26 -4.91
C LEU A 350 17.09 -10.51 -5.65
N ALA A 351 17.39 -10.62 -6.95
CA ALA A 351 17.10 -11.80 -7.75
C ALA A 351 17.78 -13.07 -7.20
N GLY A 352 19.09 -12.98 -6.91
CA GLY A 352 19.86 -14.08 -6.34
C GLY A 352 19.34 -14.50 -4.96
N THR A 353 18.94 -13.54 -4.13
CA THR A 353 18.35 -13.80 -2.82
C THR A 353 17.00 -14.51 -2.94
N ALA A 354 16.15 -14.05 -3.86
CA ALA A 354 14.83 -14.64 -4.09
C ALA A 354 14.93 -16.14 -4.36
N ALA A 355 15.93 -16.61 -5.11
CA ALA A 355 16.10 -18.02 -5.41
C ALA A 355 16.19 -18.92 -4.15
N ASN A 356 16.66 -18.37 -3.02
CA ASN A 356 16.94 -19.13 -1.80
C ASN A 356 15.92 -18.89 -0.66
N ILE A 357 14.98 -17.96 -0.83
CA ILE A 357 13.94 -17.70 0.18
C ILE A 357 12.91 -18.84 0.17
N ASP A 358 12.58 -19.35 1.36
CA ASP A 358 11.38 -20.14 1.61
C ASP A 358 10.27 -19.21 2.14
N PRO A 359 9.23 -18.86 1.33
CA PRO A 359 8.17 -17.98 1.80
C PRO A 359 7.33 -18.59 2.94
N SER A 360 7.37 -19.91 3.14
CA SER A 360 6.67 -20.59 4.24
C SER A 360 7.38 -20.44 5.60
N GLU A 361 8.59 -19.87 5.63
CA GLU A 361 9.42 -19.85 6.84
C GLU A 361 8.77 -19.10 8.00
N ASN A 362 8.14 -17.96 7.70
CA ASN A 362 7.39 -17.15 8.65
C ASN A 362 6.51 -16.17 7.89
N TYR A 363 5.42 -15.74 8.52
CA TYR A 363 4.40 -14.92 7.86
C TYR A 363 4.86 -13.49 7.52
N PHE A 364 5.88 -12.93 8.18
CA PHE A 364 6.26 -11.51 8.04
C PHE A 364 7.54 -11.29 7.23
N LEU A 365 8.73 -11.70 7.69
CA LEU A 365 9.97 -11.40 6.98
C LEU A 365 10.09 -12.20 5.66
N HIS A 366 9.86 -13.51 5.71
CA HIS A 366 10.05 -14.39 4.55
C HIS A 366 8.80 -14.47 3.67
N GLY A 367 7.61 -14.52 4.30
CA GLY A 367 6.32 -14.66 3.60
C GLY A 367 6.00 -13.56 2.59
N ILE A 368 6.54 -12.35 2.75
CA ILE A 368 6.33 -11.25 1.79
C ILE A 368 7.57 -10.90 0.98
N ALA A 369 8.72 -11.52 1.23
CA ALA A 369 9.97 -11.16 0.56
C ALA A 369 9.91 -11.39 -0.96
N CYS A 370 9.41 -12.55 -1.38
CA CYS A 370 9.24 -12.86 -2.81
C CYS A 370 8.25 -11.90 -3.50
N SER A 371 7.24 -11.41 -2.77
CA SER A 371 6.29 -10.42 -3.29
C SER A 371 6.98 -9.09 -3.62
N TYR A 372 7.88 -8.60 -2.77
CA TYR A 372 8.68 -7.40 -3.09
C TYR A 372 9.65 -7.60 -4.25
N VAL A 373 10.24 -8.79 -4.39
CA VAL A 373 11.11 -9.08 -5.54
C VAL A 373 10.30 -9.10 -6.84
N LEU A 374 9.11 -9.70 -6.83
CA LEU A 374 8.22 -9.68 -7.99
C LEU A 374 7.84 -8.26 -8.39
N GLU A 375 7.50 -7.40 -7.42
CA GLU A 375 7.20 -6.00 -7.71
C GLU A 375 8.41 -5.26 -8.29
N THR A 376 9.59 -5.46 -7.68
CA THR A 376 10.83 -4.85 -8.16
C THR A 376 11.10 -5.25 -9.61
N ALA A 377 10.95 -6.53 -9.94
CA ALA A 377 11.09 -7.05 -11.28
C ALA A 377 10.08 -6.42 -12.27
N LEU A 378 8.82 -6.27 -11.87
CA LEU A 378 7.79 -5.62 -12.69
C LEU A 378 8.11 -4.15 -12.97
N ILE A 379 8.48 -3.40 -11.93
CA ILE A 379 8.72 -1.95 -11.99
C ILE A 379 10.01 -1.61 -12.73
N THR A 380 11.07 -2.38 -12.53
CA THR A 380 12.37 -2.19 -13.19
C THR A 380 12.41 -2.75 -14.62
N GLY A 381 11.32 -3.38 -15.08
CA GLY A 381 11.24 -4.01 -16.40
C GLY A 381 11.94 -5.36 -16.51
N ARG A 382 12.48 -5.89 -15.41
CA ARG A 382 13.18 -7.17 -15.31
C ARG A 382 12.26 -8.37 -15.17
N LYS A 383 11.34 -8.51 -16.13
CA LYS A 383 10.37 -9.61 -16.20
C LYS A 383 11.03 -10.98 -16.31
N ASP A 384 12.28 -11.06 -16.78
CA ASP A 384 13.10 -12.27 -16.78
C ASP A 384 13.29 -12.87 -15.38
N LEU A 385 13.22 -12.05 -14.32
CA LEU A 385 13.29 -12.50 -12.93
C LEU A 385 12.00 -13.18 -12.44
N ILE A 386 10.88 -12.97 -13.15
CA ILE A 386 9.57 -13.55 -12.81
C ILE A 386 9.49 -14.95 -13.41
N THR A 387 10.15 -15.91 -12.75
CA THR A 387 10.17 -17.31 -13.20
C THR A 387 8.93 -18.08 -12.73
N ASP A 388 8.57 -19.13 -13.48
CA ASP A 388 7.51 -20.07 -13.04
C ASP A 388 7.84 -20.71 -11.69
N ARG A 389 9.12 -20.97 -11.42
CA ARG A 389 9.57 -21.50 -10.13
C ARG A 389 9.30 -20.53 -8.99
N LEU A 390 9.65 -19.25 -9.15
CA LEU A 390 9.43 -18.21 -8.14
C LEU A 390 7.93 -18.05 -7.85
N THR A 391 7.12 -17.93 -8.91
CA THR A 391 5.68 -17.70 -8.79
C THR A 391 4.94 -18.90 -8.23
N SER A 392 5.34 -20.14 -8.60
CA SER A 392 4.72 -21.36 -8.04
C SER A 392 5.11 -21.56 -6.57
N ARG A 393 6.39 -21.37 -6.21
CA ARG A 393 6.81 -21.45 -4.79
C ARG A 393 6.06 -20.46 -3.91
N LEU A 394 5.84 -19.23 -4.38
CA LEU A 394 5.05 -18.24 -3.64
C LEU A 394 3.57 -18.65 -3.52
N ALA A 395 2.96 -19.18 -4.58
CA ALA A 395 1.58 -19.63 -4.55
C ALA A 395 1.36 -20.86 -3.65
N GLU A 396 2.35 -21.75 -3.57
CA GLU A 396 2.27 -23.04 -2.84
C GLU A 396 2.71 -22.93 -1.38
N SER A 397 3.37 -21.83 -0.97
CA SER A 397 3.98 -21.74 0.36
C SER A 397 2.99 -21.78 1.53
N PHE A 398 1.72 -21.43 1.31
CA PHE A 398 0.75 -21.26 2.41
C PHE A 398 0.33 -22.59 3.04
N ALA A 399 0.39 -23.69 2.30
CA ALA A 399 0.07 -25.03 2.81
C ALA A 399 1.04 -25.50 3.93
N THR A 400 2.22 -24.88 4.02
CA THR A 400 3.30 -25.28 4.95
C THR A 400 3.76 -24.14 5.86
N MET A 401 3.06 -23.00 5.82
CA MET A 401 3.40 -21.80 6.58
C MET A 401 3.07 -21.91 8.08
N ASP A 402 2.12 -22.78 8.44
CA ASP A 402 1.57 -22.91 9.79
C ASP A 402 2.51 -23.66 10.74
N LYS A 403 3.70 -23.10 10.94
CA LYS A 403 4.74 -23.66 11.81
C LYS A 403 4.47 -23.33 13.28
N CYS A 404 3.70 -22.27 13.55
CA CYS A 404 3.19 -21.92 14.87
C CYS A 404 1.86 -21.16 14.80
N VAL A 405 1.20 -21.01 15.95
CA VAL A 405 -0.09 -20.28 16.08
C VAL A 405 0.00 -18.85 15.55
N VAL A 406 1.14 -18.19 15.70
CA VAL A 406 1.33 -16.82 15.20
C VAL A 406 1.29 -16.79 13.67
N ASP A 407 1.90 -17.77 12.99
CA ASP A 407 1.85 -17.87 11.54
C ASP A 407 0.43 -18.19 11.06
N GLU A 408 -0.27 -19.11 11.74
CA GLU A 408 -1.66 -19.48 11.43
C GLU A 408 -2.60 -18.27 11.47
N ILE A 409 -2.55 -17.50 12.56
CA ILE A 409 -3.40 -16.32 12.77
C ILE A 409 -3.12 -15.25 11.72
N ASN A 410 -1.85 -15.05 11.37
CA ASN A 410 -1.43 -13.94 10.51
C ASN A 410 -1.27 -14.33 9.04
N ARG A 411 -1.58 -15.58 8.64
CA ARG A 411 -1.52 -16.07 7.25
C ARG A 411 -2.19 -15.16 6.20
N PRO A 412 -3.33 -14.47 6.49
CA PRO A 412 -3.92 -13.52 5.54
C PRO A 412 -2.95 -12.42 5.08
N TYR A 413 -1.95 -12.08 5.90
CA TYR A 413 -1.00 -11.03 5.59
C TYR A 413 -0.10 -11.36 4.39
N PRO A 414 0.77 -12.40 4.44
CA PRO A 414 1.57 -12.76 3.28
C PRO A 414 0.73 -13.25 2.09
N PHE A 415 -0.42 -13.84 2.35
CA PHE A 415 -1.34 -14.25 1.30
C PHE A 415 -1.85 -13.07 0.48
N ALA A 416 -2.26 -11.96 1.12
CA ALA A 416 -2.69 -10.75 0.44
C ALA A 416 -1.59 -10.14 -0.46
N TYR A 417 -0.33 -10.16 0.01
CA TYR A 417 0.83 -9.73 -0.79
C TYR A 417 1.04 -10.63 -2.01
N ALA A 418 1.03 -11.94 -1.82
CA ALA A 418 1.19 -12.91 -2.90
C ALA A 418 0.08 -12.78 -3.94
N LEU A 419 -1.19 -12.70 -3.50
CA LEU A 419 -2.35 -12.53 -4.37
C LEU A 419 -2.22 -11.25 -5.22
N THR A 420 -1.79 -10.16 -4.60
CA THR A 420 -1.61 -8.87 -5.26
C THR A 420 -0.50 -8.92 -6.30
N MET A 421 0.68 -9.42 -5.91
CA MET A 421 1.85 -9.47 -6.79
C MET A 421 1.71 -10.48 -7.92
N LEU A 422 1.16 -11.66 -7.64
CA LEU A 422 0.86 -12.64 -8.68
C LEU A 422 -0.22 -12.10 -9.62
N GLY A 423 -1.22 -11.38 -9.11
CA GLY A 423 -2.18 -10.71 -9.97
C GLY A 423 -1.55 -9.62 -10.84
N GLU A 424 -0.65 -8.80 -10.30
CA GLU A 424 0.09 -7.78 -11.06
C GLU A 424 1.01 -8.39 -12.12
N ALA A 425 1.60 -9.56 -11.82
CA ALA A 425 2.40 -10.34 -12.74
C ALA A 425 1.60 -11.16 -13.78
N GLY A 426 0.26 -11.09 -13.76
CA GLY A 426 -0.60 -11.85 -14.67
C GLY A 426 -0.69 -13.35 -14.35
N GLN A 427 -0.37 -13.73 -13.11
CA GLN A 427 -0.34 -15.10 -12.59
C GLN A 427 -1.42 -15.35 -11.53
N ALA A 428 -2.47 -14.52 -11.46
CA ALA A 428 -3.57 -14.64 -10.49
C ALA A 428 -4.16 -16.06 -10.44
N ARG A 429 -4.24 -16.75 -11.59
CA ARG A 429 -4.75 -18.13 -11.69
C ARG A 429 -4.08 -19.10 -10.73
N LYS A 430 -2.80 -18.91 -10.39
CA LYS A 430 -2.07 -19.79 -9.45
C LYS A 430 -2.65 -19.75 -8.04
N MET A 431 -3.42 -18.72 -7.70
CA MET A 431 -4.09 -18.58 -6.41
C MET A 431 -5.51 -19.14 -6.40
N PHE A 432 -6.18 -19.17 -7.57
CA PHE A 432 -7.60 -19.50 -7.69
C PHE A 432 -7.90 -20.84 -8.38
N GLU A 433 -6.97 -21.37 -9.17
CA GLU A 433 -7.12 -22.70 -9.77
C GLU A 433 -6.75 -23.81 -8.76
N PRO A 434 -7.39 -24.99 -8.86
CA PRO A 434 -7.02 -26.18 -8.09
C PRO A 434 -5.54 -26.53 -8.17
N SER A 435 -4.95 -26.93 -7.04
CA SER A 435 -3.58 -27.41 -6.97
C SER A 435 -3.47 -28.63 -6.04
N THR A 436 -2.65 -29.59 -6.44
CA THR A 436 -2.34 -30.78 -5.62
C THR A 436 -1.69 -30.42 -4.29
N CYS A 437 -1.04 -29.24 -4.19
CA CYS A 437 -0.46 -28.73 -2.95
C CYS A 437 -1.53 -28.50 -1.87
N TYR A 438 -2.75 -28.13 -2.28
CA TYR A 438 -3.88 -27.82 -1.41
C TYR A 438 -4.97 -28.91 -1.45
N GLY A 439 -4.62 -30.14 -1.86
CA GLY A 439 -5.58 -31.25 -1.96
C GLY A 439 -6.66 -31.01 -3.01
N ASP A 440 -6.26 -30.53 -4.19
CA ASP A 440 -7.12 -30.18 -5.33
C ASP A 440 -8.11 -29.04 -5.05
N GLN A 441 -7.89 -28.28 -3.97
CA GLN A 441 -8.50 -26.97 -3.75
C GLN A 441 -7.60 -25.86 -4.33
N SER A 442 -8.17 -24.66 -4.50
CA SER A 442 -7.38 -23.48 -4.78
C SER A 442 -6.64 -23.01 -3.52
N ALA A 443 -5.55 -22.25 -3.69
CA ALA A 443 -4.85 -21.64 -2.55
C ALA A 443 -5.78 -20.69 -1.78
N THR A 444 -6.60 -19.91 -2.48
CA THR A 444 -7.58 -19.00 -1.90
C THR A 444 -8.60 -19.75 -1.04
N SER A 445 -9.25 -20.77 -1.58
CA SER A 445 -10.26 -21.54 -0.84
C SER A 445 -9.64 -22.26 0.37
N TRP A 446 -8.43 -22.82 0.20
CA TRP A 446 -7.72 -23.45 1.31
C TRP A 446 -7.39 -22.45 2.43
N VAL A 447 -6.90 -21.25 2.10
CA VAL A 447 -6.58 -20.23 3.11
C VAL A 447 -7.84 -19.77 3.84
N ILE A 448 -8.95 -19.56 3.13
CA ILE A 448 -10.24 -19.18 3.72
C ILE A 448 -10.73 -20.28 4.67
N ALA A 449 -10.72 -21.54 4.23
CA ALA A 449 -11.13 -22.68 5.04
C ALA A 449 -10.31 -22.80 6.33
N ASN A 450 -9.01 -22.47 6.27
CA ASN A 450 -8.07 -22.57 7.37
C ASN A 450 -7.85 -21.27 8.17
N LEU A 451 -8.72 -20.25 8.05
CA LEU A 451 -8.65 -19.09 8.95
C LEU A 451 -8.94 -19.52 10.39
N THR A 452 -8.02 -19.23 11.31
CA THR A 452 -8.14 -19.43 12.76
C THR A 452 -9.19 -18.49 13.37
N GLN A 453 -9.84 -18.92 14.46
CA GLN A 453 -11.09 -18.37 15.02
C GLN A 453 -11.27 -16.85 14.88
N VAL A 454 -12.24 -16.46 14.05
CA VAL A 454 -12.77 -15.08 13.91
C VAL A 454 -13.71 -14.74 15.10
N LYS A 455 -13.44 -15.27 16.30
CA LYS A 455 -14.28 -15.04 17.48
C LYS A 455 -13.81 -13.79 18.22
N ASP A 456 -14.77 -12.93 18.55
CA ASP A 456 -14.62 -11.67 19.29
C ASP A 456 -13.92 -10.51 18.55
N GLY A 457 -14.15 -10.36 17.24
CA GLY A 457 -13.76 -9.15 16.50
C GLY A 457 -12.25 -8.94 16.31
N ALA A 458 -11.43 -9.88 16.78
CA ALA A 458 -10.00 -9.97 16.52
C ALA A 458 -9.76 -10.46 15.08
N ASP A 459 -10.08 -9.58 14.14
CA ASP A 459 -9.99 -9.74 12.70
C ASP A 459 -8.53 -9.61 12.23
N GLY A 460 -7.67 -10.52 12.72
CA GLY A 460 -6.20 -10.43 12.77
C GLY A 460 -5.49 -10.38 11.42
N ARG A 461 -5.76 -9.33 10.63
CA ARG A 461 -5.28 -9.03 9.26
C ARG A 461 -6.15 -9.55 8.12
N LEU A 462 -7.36 -10.06 8.36
CA LEU A 462 -8.27 -10.49 7.29
C LEU A 462 -8.64 -9.36 6.33
N TYR A 463 -8.77 -8.12 6.84
CA TYR A 463 -9.00 -6.94 6.02
C TYR A 463 -7.96 -6.75 4.90
N MET A 464 -6.75 -7.28 5.05
CA MET A 464 -5.71 -7.21 4.03
C MET A 464 -6.02 -8.12 2.82
N LEU A 465 -6.62 -9.29 3.06
CA LEU A 465 -7.15 -10.13 1.99
C LEU A 465 -8.31 -9.43 1.29
N ASN A 466 -9.20 -8.77 2.05
CA ASN A 466 -10.26 -7.95 1.48
C ASN A 466 -9.70 -6.83 0.57
N HIS A 467 -8.64 -6.13 0.99
CA HIS A 467 -7.96 -5.13 0.16
C HIS A 467 -7.35 -5.74 -1.11
N ALA A 468 -6.71 -6.91 -1.02
CA ALA A 468 -6.13 -7.59 -2.17
C ALA A 468 -7.19 -7.97 -3.22
N LEU A 469 -8.36 -8.44 -2.77
CA LEU A 469 -9.49 -8.77 -3.66
C LEU A 469 -10.09 -7.50 -4.31
N ILE A 470 -10.30 -6.43 -3.53
CA ILE A 470 -10.72 -5.12 -4.07
C ILE A 470 -9.71 -4.62 -5.10
N ASN A 471 -8.41 -4.72 -4.79
CA ASN A 471 -7.34 -4.32 -5.69
C ASN A 471 -7.45 -5.05 -7.04
N LEU A 472 -7.56 -6.38 -7.04
CA LEU A 472 -7.68 -7.16 -8.28
C LEU A 472 -8.94 -6.80 -9.08
N MET A 473 -10.08 -6.63 -8.40
CA MET A 473 -11.33 -6.22 -9.05
C MET A 473 -11.19 -4.84 -9.70
N LEU A 474 -10.64 -3.86 -8.98
CA LEU A 474 -10.50 -2.49 -9.46
C LEU A 474 -9.47 -2.35 -10.59
N ARG A 475 -8.47 -3.24 -10.65
CA ARG A 475 -7.53 -3.30 -11.78
C ARG A 475 -8.23 -3.61 -13.09
N MET A 476 -9.31 -4.40 -13.09
CA MET A 476 -10.05 -4.78 -14.29
C MET A 476 -10.87 -3.63 -14.93
N ARG A 477 -10.73 -2.39 -14.46
CA ARG A 477 -11.44 -1.21 -15.01
C ARG A 477 -11.02 -0.77 -16.41
N GLY A 478 -10.01 -1.40 -17.00
CA GLY A 478 -9.48 -1.07 -18.32
C GLY A 478 -8.55 0.16 -18.36
N HIS A 479 -7.85 0.32 -19.48
CA HIS A 479 -6.87 1.40 -19.70
C HIS A 479 -7.51 2.74 -20.09
N ASP A 480 -8.78 2.74 -20.50
CA ASP A 480 -9.48 3.94 -21.02
C ASP A 480 -9.92 4.91 -19.91
N ARG A 481 -9.80 4.50 -18.64
CA ARG A 481 -10.03 5.37 -17.49
C ARG A 481 -8.70 5.99 -17.08
N SER A 482 -8.54 7.29 -17.38
CA SER A 482 -7.30 8.04 -17.14
C SER A 482 -6.84 7.94 -15.68
N ALA A 483 -5.53 8.05 -15.46
CA ALA A 483 -4.98 8.26 -14.12
C ALA A 483 -5.68 9.45 -13.43
N GLU A 484 -5.87 9.36 -12.12
CA GLU A 484 -6.56 10.39 -11.35
C GLU A 484 -5.84 11.73 -11.48
N LYS A 485 -6.60 12.78 -11.83
CA LYS A 485 -6.04 14.12 -12.09
C LYS A 485 -5.22 14.66 -10.92
N ALA A 486 -5.57 14.27 -9.70
CA ALA A 486 -4.89 14.66 -8.46
C ALA A 486 -3.37 14.45 -8.52
N TYR A 487 -2.93 13.30 -9.03
CA TYR A 487 -1.52 12.96 -9.07
C TYR A 487 -0.79 13.63 -10.24
N GLY A 488 -1.50 14.09 -11.27
CA GLY A 488 -0.90 14.71 -12.46
C GLY A 488 -0.23 16.07 -12.19
N ASN A 489 -0.55 16.71 -11.06
CA ASN A 489 0.04 18.00 -10.67
C ASN A 489 1.38 17.86 -9.95
N VAL A 490 1.75 16.66 -9.49
CA VAL A 490 3.04 16.42 -8.83
C VAL A 490 4.14 16.37 -9.89
N VAL A 491 5.18 17.17 -9.70
CA VAL A 491 6.35 17.24 -10.58
C VAL A 491 7.58 16.79 -9.78
N PHE A 492 8.34 15.84 -10.33
CA PHE A 492 9.51 15.23 -9.70
C PHE A 492 10.83 15.82 -10.23
#